data_AF-A0A6M1PT34-F1
#
_entry.id   AF-A0A6M1PT34-F1
#
_cell.length_a   1.000
_cell.length_b   1.000
_cell.length_c   1.000
_cell.angle_alpha   90.00
_cell.angle_beta   90.00
_cell.angle_gamma   90.00
#
_symmetry.space_group_name_H-M   'P 1'
#
loop_
_entity.id
_entity.type
_entity.pdbx_description
1 polymer ?
#
loop_
_entity_poly.entity_id
_entity_poly.type
_entity_poly.pdbx_seq_one_letter_code
_entity_poly.pdbx_strand_id
1 'polypeptide(L)'
;MINAETLAGYYEKKGRLQQNFLTKQFQTDLPQFSTHEEAAGWFKALFGDDFIFVEKMKAANEAEFYYLYDIIHDRERWERRERDIREKGFANGLGMLLCAQRVDIYEDGSVEIAF
;
A
#
# COMPACT_ATOMS: atom_id res chain seq x y z
N MET A 1 -19.72 -0.98 1.21
CA MET A 1 -18.81 -1.43 0.14
C MET A 1 -17.79 -0.32 -0.05
N ILE A 2 -16.50 -0.64 -0.05
CA ILE A 2 -15.43 0.35 -0.14
C ILE A 2 -15.50 1.05 -1.50
N ASN A 3 -15.55 2.37 -1.49
CA ASN A 3 -15.42 3.24 -2.67
C ASN A 3 -14.79 4.59 -2.26
N ALA A 4 -14.60 5.50 -3.22
CA ALA A 4 -14.01 6.81 -2.97
C ALA A 4 -14.74 7.64 -1.89
N GLU A 5 -16.06 7.51 -1.77
CA GLU A 5 -16.87 8.24 -0.79
C GLU A 5 -16.73 7.66 0.63
N THR A 6 -16.61 6.34 0.74
CA THR A 6 -16.50 5.65 2.04
C THR A 6 -15.06 5.48 2.51
N LEU A 7 -14.08 5.61 1.61
CA LEU A 7 -12.66 5.35 1.88
C LEU A 7 -12.14 6.17 3.07
N ALA A 8 -12.60 7.41 3.23
CA ALA A 8 -12.23 8.26 4.36
C ALA A 8 -12.53 7.62 5.73
N GLY A 9 -13.58 6.80 5.83
CA GLY A 9 -13.96 6.10 7.07
C GLY A 9 -13.03 4.93 7.44
N TYR A 10 -12.18 4.48 6.52
CA TYR A 10 -11.24 3.39 6.75
C TYR A 10 -9.87 3.86 7.22
N TYR A 11 -9.66 5.17 7.26
CA TYR A 11 -8.41 5.78 7.71
C TYR A 11 -8.41 6.08 9.20
N GLU A 12 -7.27 5.83 9.83
CA GLU A 12 -6.93 6.37 11.14
C GLU A 12 -5.69 7.27 11.06
N LYS A 13 -5.51 8.10 12.09
CA LYS A 13 -4.38 9.00 12.21
C LYS A 13 -3.33 8.35 13.11
N LYS A 14 -2.16 8.02 12.55
CA LYS A 14 -1.04 7.44 13.31
C LYS A 14 0.08 8.43 13.60
N GLY A 15 0.67 8.27 14.79
CA GLY A 15 1.88 8.95 15.23
C GLY A 15 1.72 10.46 15.48
N ARG A 16 2.84 11.10 15.83
CA ARG A 16 2.88 12.55 16.11
C ARG A 16 2.57 13.42 14.89
N LEU A 17 2.77 12.87 13.69
CA LEU A 17 2.53 13.56 12.43
C LEU A 17 1.09 13.42 11.93
N GLN A 18 0.24 12.65 12.62
CA GLN A 18 -1.17 12.45 12.26
C GLN A 18 -1.30 12.02 10.79
N GLN A 19 -0.50 11.02 10.39
CA GLN A 19 -0.51 10.49 9.04
C GLN A 19 -1.69 9.55 8.85
N ASN A 20 -2.30 9.61 7.67
CA ASN A 20 -3.36 8.68 7.30
C ASN A 20 -2.77 7.28 7.17
N PHE A 21 -3.47 6.31 7.75
CA PHE A 21 -3.15 4.89 7.64
C PHE A 21 -4.46 4.11 7.51
N LEU A 22 -4.55 3.22 6.53
CA LEU A 22 -5.67 2.30 6.43
C LEU A 22 -5.68 1.37 7.64
N THR A 23 -6.87 1.09 8.14
CA THR A 23 -7.11 0.23 9.30
C THR A 23 -7.26 -1.23 8.89
N LYS A 24 -7.15 -2.15 9.85
CA LYS A 24 -7.43 -3.58 9.62
C LYS A 24 -8.84 -3.84 9.07
N GLN A 25 -9.80 -2.98 9.42
CA GLN A 25 -11.17 -3.06 8.89
C GLN A 25 -11.19 -2.90 7.36
N PHE A 26 -10.29 -2.10 6.79
CA PHE A 26 -10.16 -1.98 5.34
C PHE A 26 -9.83 -3.32 4.70
N GLN A 27 -8.85 -4.07 5.25
CA GLN A 27 -8.48 -5.40 4.76
C GLN A 27 -9.63 -6.41 4.95
N THR A 28 -10.33 -6.34 6.09
CA THR A 28 -11.48 -7.23 6.35
C THR A 28 -12.63 -7.00 5.37
N ASP A 29 -12.84 -5.76 4.93
CA ASP A 29 -13.95 -5.37 4.04
C ASP A 29 -13.57 -5.41 2.55
N LEU A 30 -12.37 -5.87 2.20
CA LEU A 30 -11.96 -6.02 0.81
C LEU A 30 -12.92 -6.98 0.08
N PRO A 31 -13.22 -6.71 -1.20
CA PRO A 31 -13.82 -7.72 -2.06
C PRO A 31 -12.96 -8.99 -2.09
N GLN A 32 -13.58 -10.14 -2.33
CA GLN A 32 -12.84 -11.33 -2.70
C GLN A 32 -12.41 -11.22 -4.16
N PHE A 33 -11.12 -11.38 -4.41
CA PHE A 33 -10.54 -11.42 -5.75
C PHE A 33 -10.12 -12.85 -6.08
N SER A 34 -10.10 -13.19 -7.37
CA SER A 34 -9.69 -14.50 -7.86
C SER A 34 -8.32 -14.50 -8.55
N THR A 35 -7.79 -13.33 -8.87
CA THR A 35 -6.45 -13.17 -9.46
C THR A 35 -5.74 -11.92 -8.96
N HIS A 36 -4.42 -11.93 -9.07
CA HIS A 36 -3.59 -10.76 -8.87
C HIS A 36 -4.05 -9.55 -9.71
N GLU A 37 -4.36 -9.73 -11.00
CA GLU A 37 -4.76 -8.64 -11.91
C GLU A 37 -6.08 -8.00 -11.49
N GLU A 38 -7.02 -8.80 -10.99
CA GLU A 38 -8.31 -8.32 -10.50
C GLU A 38 -8.12 -7.44 -9.26
N ALA A 39 -7.36 -7.94 -8.27
CA ALA A 39 -7.04 -7.19 -7.06
C ALA A 39 -6.27 -5.90 -7.38
N ALA A 40 -5.19 -5.99 -8.15
CA ALA A 40 -4.38 -4.84 -8.53
C ALA A 40 -5.19 -3.80 -9.34
N GLY A 41 -6.07 -4.26 -10.23
CA GLY A 41 -7.00 -3.40 -10.97
C GLY A 41 -7.97 -2.67 -10.06
N TRP A 42 -8.49 -3.34 -9.03
CA TRP A 42 -9.36 -2.73 -8.03
C TRP A 42 -8.64 -1.66 -7.21
N PHE A 43 -7.44 -1.95 -6.70
CA PHE A 43 -6.62 -0.97 -5.99
C PHE A 43 -6.26 0.23 -6.87
N LYS A 44 -5.89 -0.01 -8.13
CA LYS A 44 -5.58 1.06 -9.09
C LYS A 44 -6.81 1.95 -9.36
N ALA A 45 -8.00 1.37 -9.44
CA ALA A 45 -9.24 2.14 -9.59
C ALA A 45 -9.55 3.00 -8.36
N LEU A 46 -9.24 2.50 -7.16
CA LEU A 46 -9.54 3.19 -5.89
C LEU A 46 -8.53 4.30 -5.55
N PHE A 47 -7.24 4.05 -5.74
CA PHE A 47 -6.15 4.94 -5.32
C PHE A 47 -5.45 5.66 -6.49
N GLY A 48 -5.77 5.30 -7.73
CA GLY A 48 -5.19 5.95 -8.91
C GLY A 48 -3.68 5.90 -8.92
N ASP A 49 -3.03 7.05 -9.11
CA ASP A 49 -1.56 7.13 -9.18
C ASP A 49 -0.87 7.01 -7.82
N ASP A 50 -1.62 7.00 -6.72
CA ASP A 50 -1.09 6.72 -5.38
C ASP A 50 -0.91 5.23 -5.12
N PHE A 51 -1.28 4.34 -6.06
CA PHE A 51 -0.98 2.91 -5.99
C PHE A 51 0.14 2.55 -6.98
N ILE A 52 1.29 2.14 -6.45
CA ILE A 52 2.53 1.92 -7.21
C ILE A 52 3.03 0.48 -7.04
N PHE A 53 3.27 -0.20 -8.16
CA PHE A 53 3.99 -1.47 -8.16
C PHE A 53 5.46 -1.26 -7.81
N VAL A 54 5.97 -2.05 -6.88
CA VAL A 54 7.37 -1.99 -6.44
C VAL A 54 8.15 -3.15 -7.05
N GLU A 55 7.78 -4.39 -6.73
CA GLU A 55 8.49 -5.58 -7.22
C GLU A 55 7.67 -6.87 -7.06
N LYS A 56 8.09 -7.93 -7.77
CA LYS A 56 7.58 -9.30 -7.57
C LYS A 56 8.58 -10.07 -6.71
N MET A 57 8.07 -10.69 -5.64
CA MET A 57 8.87 -11.36 -4.62
C MET A 57 8.45 -12.82 -4.47
N LYS A 58 9.40 -13.68 -4.10
CA LYS A 58 9.06 -15.04 -3.64
C LYS A 58 8.54 -14.98 -2.21
N ALA A 59 7.47 -15.74 -1.94
CA ALA A 59 6.99 -15.98 -0.60
C ALA A 59 7.99 -16.83 0.20
N ALA A 60 7.85 -16.83 1.53
CA ALA A 60 8.75 -17.58 2.42
C ALA A 60 8.73 -19.10 2.19
N ASN A 61 7.66 -19.64 1.61
CA ASN A 61 7.55 -21.05 1.24
C ASN A 61 8.27 -21.38 -0.09
N GLU A 62 8.87 -20.39 -0.77
CA GLU A 62 9.56 -20.45 -2.07
C GLU A 62 8.75 -20.98 -3.27
N ALA A 63 7.54 -21.49 -3.04
CA ALA A 63 6.64 -22.03 -4.04
C ALA A 63 5.72 -20.94 -4.62
N GLU A 64 5.39 -19.94 -3.82
CA GLU A 64 4.47 -18.87 -4.18
C GLU A 64 5.21 -17.56 -4.46
N PHE A 65 4.55 -16.69 -5.21
CA PHE A 65 4.99 -15.33 -5.43
C PHE A 65 3.89 -14.37 -4.98
N TYR A 66 4.33 -13.18 -4.57
CA TYR A 66 3.45 -12.04 -4.36
C TYR A 66 4.04 -10.82 -5.06
N TYR A 67 3.17 -9.86 -5.33
CA TYR A 67 3.48 -8.59 -5.96
C TYR A 67 3.35 -7.52 -4.89
N LEU A 68 4.44 -6.82 -4.64
CA LEU A 68 4.55 -5.77 -3.65
C LEU A 68 4.14 -4.44 -4.27
N TYR A 69 3.21 -3.76 -3.62
CA TYR A 69 2.74 -2.42 -3.96
C TYR A 69 2.86 -1.46 -2.78
N ASP A 70 3.02 -0.18 -3.09
CA ASP A 70 2.87 0.94 -2.14
C ASP A 70 1.54 1.67 -2.41
N ILE A 71 0.72 1.89 -1.38
CA ILE A 71 -0.34 2.91 -1.35
C ILE A 71 0.25 4.16 -0.69
N ILE A 72 0.35 5.26 -1.44
CA ILE A 72 0.89 6.53 -0.98
C ILE A 72 -0.20 7.33 -0.27
N HIS A 73 0.04 7.68 0.99
CA HIS A 73 -0.86 8.50 1.81
C HIS A 73 -0.42 9.96 1.92
N ASP A 74 0.85 10.24 1.62
CA ASP A 74 1.43 11.60 1.58
C ASP A 74 2.43 11.69 0.42
N ARG A 75 1.95 12.22 -0.71
CA ARG A 75 2.72 12.31 -1.96
C ARG A 75 4.00 13.12 -1.81
N GLU A 76 3.93 14.28 -1.17
CA GLU A 76 5.09 15.18 -1.05
C GLU A 76 6.20 14.53 -0.22
N ARG A 77 5.83 13.85 0.89
CA ARG A 77 6.81 13.12 1.71
C ARG A 77 7.38 11.92 0.98
N TRP A 78 6.54 11.20 0.24
CA TRP A 78 6.98 10.05 -0.57
C TRP A 78 7.97 10.48 -1.65
N GLU A 79 7.68 11.53 -2.42
CA GLU A 79 8.60 12.05 -3.45
C GLU A 79 9.93 12.53 -2.85
N ARG A 80 9.88 13.16 -1.67
CA ARG A 80 11.08 13.54 -0.93
C ARG A 80 11.90 12.32 -0.49
N ARG A 81 11.23 11.27 0.01
CA ARG A 81 11.86 9.98 0.36
C ARG A 81 12.56 9.39 -0.85
N GLU A 82 11.88 9.27 -1.98
CA GLU A 82 12.45 8.70 -3.21
C GLU A 82 13.66 9.51 -3.70
N ARG A 83 13.57 10.84 -3.64
CA ARG A 83 14.70 11.72 -3.97
C ARG A 83 15.90 11.48 -3.04
N ASP A 84 15.67 11.41 -1.73
CA ASP A 84 16.74 11.18 -0.75
C ASP A 84 17.40 9.81 -0.93
N ILE A 85 16.62 8.75 -1.17
CA ILE A 85 17.16 7.41 -1.48
C ILE A 85 18.05 7.48 -2.73
N ARG A 86 17.59 8.13 -3.80
CA ARG A 86 18.33 8.24 -5.05
C ARG A 86 19.63 9.04 -4.89
N GLU A 87 19.61 10.14 -4.13
CA GLU A 87 20.73 11.07 -4.01
C GLU A 87 21.74 10.67 -2.93
N LYS A 88 21.27 10.08 -1.83
CA LYS A 88 22.06 9.81 -0.62
C LYS A 88 22.21 8.32 -0.32
N GLY A 89 21.46 7.46 -0.99
CA GLY A 89 21.41 6.02 -0.75
C GLY A 89 20.51 5.62 0.43
N PHE A 90 19.90 6.58 1.13
CA PHE A 90 18.98 6.33 2.24
C PHE A 90 18.04 7.51 2.46
N ALA A 91 16.89 7.23 3.08
CA ALA A 91 15.94 8.20 3.57
C ALA A 91 15.74 8.02 5.08
N ASN A 92 15.65 9.10 5.85
CA ASN A 92 15.59 9.07 7.31
C ASN A 92 14.49 9.99 7.88
N GLY A 93 13.81 9.52 8.92
CA GLY A 93 12.78 10.26 9.63
C GLY A 93 11.43 9.53 9.68
N LEU A 94 10.70 9.68 10.79
CA LEU A 94 9.43 8.98 11.04
C LEU A 94 8.39 9.20 9.94
N GLY A 95 8.37 10.38 9.32
CA GLY A 95 7.44 10.71 8.25
C GLY A 95 7.67 9.98 6.94
N MET A 96 8.88 9.44 6.71
CA MET A 96 9.24 8.71 5.49
C MET A 96 8.89 7.22 5.57
N LEU A 97 8.74 6.67 6.78
CA LEU A 97 8.29 5.29 7.01
C LEU A 97 6.77 5.14 6.90
N LEU A 98 6.03 6.24 7.04
CA LEU A 98 4.57 6.24 7.14
C LEU A 98 3.90 7.02 6.00
N CYS A 99 4.66 7.43 4.98
CA CYS A 99 4.10 8.10 3.81
C CYS A 99 3.44 7.13 2.82
N ALA A 100 3.68 5.82 2.97
CA ALA A 100 3.03 4.78 2.20
C ALA A 100 2.71 3.55 3.07
N GLN A 101 1.71 2.76 2.67
CA GLN A 101 1.44 1.42 3.19
C GLN A 101 1.76 0.37 2.13
N ARG A 102 2.47 -0.66 2.57
CA ARG A 102 2.72 -1.83 1.75
C ARG A 102 1.47 -2.69 1.63
N VAL A 103 1.22 -3.15 0.40
CA VAL A 103 0.21 -4.15 0.05
C VAL A 103 0.91 -5.27 -0.71
N ASP A 104 0.73 -6.50 -0.23
CA ASP A 104 1.16 -7.70 -0.93
C ASP A 104 -0.08 -8.33 -1.57
N ILE A 105 -0.02 -8.56 -2.88
CA ILE A 105 -1.08 -9.24 -3.64
C ILE A 105 -0.52 -10.54 -4.19
N TYR A 106 -1.16 -11.66 -3.88
CA TYR A 106 -0.74 -12.99 -4.34
C TYR A 106 -1.38 -13.34 -5.68
N GLU A 107 -0.83 -14.36 -6.37
CA GLU A 107 -1.34 -14.82 -7.67
C GLU A 107 -2.83 -15.21 -7.64
N ASP A 108 -3.30 -15.73 -6.51
CA ASP A 108 -4.70 -16.14 -6.29
C ASP A 108 -5.66 -14.97 -5.96
N GLY A 109 -5.14 -13.74 -5.91
CA GLY A 109 -5.91 -12.54 -5.57
C GLY A 109 -6.04 -12.28 -4.06
N SER A 110 -5.43 -13.10 -3.20
CA SER A 110 -5.36 -12.79 -1.76
C SER A 110 -4.49 -11.55 -1.51
N VAL A 111 -4.85 -10.77 -0.48
CA VAL A 111 -4.25 -9.46 -0.21
C VAL A 111 -3.87 -9.35 1.27
N GLU A 112 -2.65 -8.92 1.52
CA GLU A 112 -2.14 -8.60 2.85
C GLU A 112 -1.64 -7.16 2.92
N ILE A 113 -2.03 -6.42 3.97
CA ILE A 113 -1.67 -5.00 4.15
C ILE A 113 -0.88 -4.84 5.45
N ALA A 114 0.18 -4.03 5.41
CA ALA A 114 0.97 -3.71 6.60
C ALA A 114 0.27 -2.69 7.51
N PHE A 115 0.15 -2.98 8.82
CA PHE A 115 -0.51 -2.14 9.84
C PHE A 115 0.41 -1.69 10.97
#